data_AF-A0A3D1B0E2-F1
#
_entry.id   AF-A0A3D1B0E2-F1
#
_cell.length_a   1.000
_cell.length_b   1.000
_cell.length_c   1.000
_cell.angle_alpha   90.00
_cell.angle_beta   90.00
_cell.angle_gamma   90.00
#
_symmetry.space_group_name_H-M   'P 1'
#
loop_
_entity.id
_entity.type
_entity.pdbx_description
1 polymer ?
#
loop_
_entity_poly.entity_id
_entity_poly.type
_entity_poly.pdbx_seq_one_letter_code
_entity_poly.pdbx_strand_id
1 'polypeptide(L)'
;MLVLIRPFLEHLAASDLSPKTIQKHVDNIWVLGGEFIRDLHNDPSLRKKPVDRLLSQMIEYGGPLLYRGGEDQQRSFDSTCRKLRRFLTETAR
;
A
#
# COMPACT_ATOMS: atom_id res chain seq x y z
N MET A 1 4.46 2.35 9.77
CA MET A 1 4.46 1.79 8.39
C MET A 1 4.63 0.27 8.45
N LEU A 2 5.77 -0.25 8.90
CA LEU A 2 6.01 -1.71 9.02
C LEU A 2 4.95 -2.44 9.86
N VAL A 3 4.52 -1.85 10.97
CA VAL A 3 3.45 -2.40 11.84
C VAL A 3 2.09 -2.52 11.15
N LEU A 4 1.85 -1.78 10.06
CA LEU A 4 0.61 -1.84 9.27
C LEU A 4 0.77 -2.81 8.09
N ILE A 5 1.95 -2.86 7.48
CA ILE A 5 2.24 -3.73 6.33
C ILE A 5 2.43 -5.18 6.74
N ARG A 6 3.18 -5.47 7.81
CA ARG A 6 3.51 -6.85 8.18
C ARG A 6 2.25 -7.72 8.37
N PRO A 7 1.23 -7.30 9.14
CA PRO A 7 0.01 -8.09 9.29
C PRO A 7 -0.72 -8.30 7.96
N PHE A 8 -0.67 -7.31 7.06
CA PHE A 8 -1.25 -7.45 5.73
C PHE A 8 -0.50 -8.50 4.88
N LEU A 9 0.83 -8.53 4.93
CA LEU A 9 1.62 -9.54 4.21
C LEU A 9 1.38 -10.95 4.77
N GLU A 10 1.27 -11.07 6.09
CA GLU A 10 0.91 -12.32 6.76
C GLU A 10 -0.50 -12.78 6.36
N HIS A 11 -1.46 -11.85 6.26
CA HIS A 11 -2.80 -12.12 5.74
C HIS A 11 -2.80 -12.60 4.29
N LEU A 12 -1.97 -12.02 3.42
CA LEU A 12 -1.81 -12.50 2.04
C LEU A 12 -1.20 -13.91 2.00
N ALA A 13 -0.20 -14.18 2.83
CA ALA A 13 0.44 -15.49 2.91
C ALA A 13 -0.50 -16.59 3.42
N ALA A 14 -1.47 -16.24 4.27
CA ALA A 14 -2.49 -17.15 4.78
C ALA A 14 -3.72 -17.30 3.87
N SER A 15 -3.78 -16.56 2.76
CA SER A 15 -4.90 -16.62 1.81
C SER A 15 -4.71 -17.69 0.73
N ASP A 16 -5.79 -18.08 0.05
CA ASP A 16 -5.76 -19.05 -1.07
C ASP A 16 -5.17 -18.48 -2.38
N LEU A 17 -4.43 -17.37 -2.31
CA LEU A 17 -3.80 -16.76 -3.47
C LEU A 17 -2.60 -17.57 -3.95
N SER A 18 -2.43 -17.66 -5.27
CA SER A 18 -1.24 -18.26 -5.83
C SER A 18 0.03 -17.50 -5.39
N PRO A 19 1.19 -18.18 -5.26
CA PRO A 19 2.46 -17.53 -4.93
C PRO A 19 2.79 -16.36 -5.87
N LYS A 20 2.47 -16.49 -7.16
CA LYS A 20 2.65 -15.43 -8.16
C LYS A 20 1.81 -14.20 -7.85
N THR A 21 0.57 -14.39 -7.40
CA THR A 21 -0.33 -13.30 -7.02
C THR A 21 0.13 -12.62 -5.72
N ILE A 22 0.60 -13.40 -4.74
CA ILE A 22 1.16 -12.87 -3.50
C ILE A 22 2.38 -12.01 -3.82
N GLN A 23 3.32 -12.51 -4.64
CA GLN A 23 4.50 -11.74 -5.04
C GLN A 23 4.12 -10.43 -5.72
N LYS A 24 3.12 -10.45 -6.62
CA LYS A 24 2.62 -9.22 -7.25
C LYS A 24 2.11 -8.20 -6.23
N HIS A 25 1.42 -8.63 -5.19
CA HIS A 25 1.00 -7.73 -4.11
C HIS A 25 2.19 -7.22 -3.30
N VAL A 26 3.18 -8.06 -2.99
CA VAL A 26 4.42 -7.66 -2.30
C VAL A 26 5.17 -6.59 -3.10
N ASP A 27 5.31 -6.78 -4.41
CA ASP A 27 5.98 -5.82 -5.30
C ASP A 27 5.23 -4.47 -5.31
N ASN A 28 3.89 -4.50 -5.36
CA ASN A 28 3.08 -3.29 -5.26
C ASN A 28 3.21 -2.61 -3.89
N ILE A 29 3.34 -3.36 -2.79
CA ILE A 29 3.59 -2.79 -1.46
C ILE A 29 4.97 -2.14 -1.38
N TRP A 30 5.98 -2.72 -2.02
CA TRP A 30 7.30 -2.11 -2.14
C TRP A 30 7.23 -0.75 -2.85
N VAL A 31 6.51 -0.69 -3.98
CA VAL A 31 6.27 0.57 -4.70
C VAL A 31 5.57 1.58 -3.82
N LEU A 32 4.50 1.19 -3.10
CA LEU A 32 3.77 2.07 -2.19
C LEU A 32 4.68 2.65 -1.09
N GLY A 33 5.59 1.84 -0.55
CA GLY A 33 6.59 2.30 0.41
C GLY A 33 7.52 3.37 -0.17
N GLY A 34 7.95 3.20 -1.42
CA GLY A 34 8.76 4.19 -2.13
C GLY A 34 8.02 5.51 -2.35
N GLU A 35 6.75 5.46 -2.74
CA GLU A 35 5.88 6.64 -2.87
C GLU A 35 5.71 7.35 -1.52
N PHE A 36 5.48 6.60 -0.44
CA PHE A 36 5.30 7.16 0.90
C PHE A 36 6.56 7.90 1.39
N ILE A 37 7.74 7.30 1.17
CA ILE A 37 9.02 7.94 1.50
C ILE A 37 9.24 9.20 0.65
N ARG A 38 8.84 9.17 -0.62
CA ARG A 38 8.95 10.33 -1.51
C ARG A 38 8.09 11.50 -1.02
N ASP A 39 6.86 11.24 -0.60
CA ASP A 39 5.99 12.27 -0.03
C ASP A 39 6.59 12.87 1.25
N LEU A 40 7.12 12.04 2.15
CA LEU A 40 7.83 12.50 3.35
C LEU A 40 9.12 13.27 3.06
N HIS A 41 9.75 13.02 1.92
CA HIS A 41 10.92 13.75 1.47
C HIS A 41 10.53 15.12 0.91
N ASN A 42 9.53 15.15 0.03
CA ASN A 42 9.07 16.35 -0.67
C ASN A 42 8.34 17.33 0.26
N ASP A 43 7.55 16.82 1.21
CA ASP A 43 6.88 17.62 2.22
C ASP A 43 7.32 17.20 3.64
N PRO A 44 8.33 17.86 4.22
CA PRO A 44 8.80 17.59 5.57
C PRO A 44 7.73 17.76 6.65
N SER A 45 6.63 18.51 6.39
CA SER A 45 5.55 18.69 7.36
C SER A 45 4.81 17.37 7.62
N LEU A 46 4.79 16.46 6.65
CA LEU A 46 4.16 15.14 6.78
C LEU A 46 4.86 14.26 7.82
N ARG A 47 6.15 14.48 8.10
CA ARG A 47 6.90 13.68 9.10
C ARG A 47 6.35 13.83 10.52
N LYS A 48 5.58 14.89 10.79
CA LYS A 48 4.92 15.12 12.09
C LYS A 48 3.53 14.46 12.17
N LYS A 49 3.00 13.96 11.07
CA LYS A 49 1.67 13.35 11.01
C LYS A 49 1.74 11.85 11.36
N PRO A 50 0.69 11.28 11.97
CA PRO A 50 0.61 9.84 12.21
C PRO A 50 0.68 9.04 10.90
N VAL A 51 1.49 7.98 10.89
CA VAL A 51 1.78 7.18 9.68
C VAL A 51 0.53 6.46 9.17
N ASP A 52 -0.32 5.97 10.07
CA ASP A 52 -1.62 5.36 9.78
C ASP A 52 -2.54 6.32 9.02
N ARG A 53 -2.64 7.58 9.46
CA ARG A 53 -3.44 8.60 8.77
C ARG A 53 -2.91 8.92 7.39
N LEU A 54 -1.59 9.14 7.28
CA LEU A 54 -0.95 9.41 5.99
C LEU A 54 -1.17 8.27 5.00
N LEU A 55 -0.92 7.04 5.44
CA LEU A 55 -1.12 5.86 4.59
C LEU A 55 -2.58 5.72 4.17
N SER A 56 -3.53 5.96 5.08
CA SER A 56 -4.96 5.87 4.79
C SER A 56 -5.41 6.91 3.77
N GLN A 57 -4.90 8.14 3.85
CA GLN A 57 -5.17 9.20 2.87
C GLN A 57 -4.58 8.84 1.50
N MET A 58 -3.34 8.36 1.49
CA MET A 58 -2.61 8.00 0.28
C MET A 58 -3.27 6.85 -0.50
N ILE A 59 -3.95 5.94 0.19
CA ILE A 59 -4.63 4.79 -0.43
C ILE A 59 -6.16 4.96 -0.55
N GLU A 60 -6.70 6.15 -0.29
CA GLU A 60 -8.15 6.38 -0.14
C GLU A 60 -8.95 5.99 -1.39
N TYR A 61 -8.47 6.38 -2.57
CA TYR A 61 -9.12 6.16 -3.86
C TYR A 61 -8.45 5.07 -4.72
N GLY A 62 -7.51 4.32 -4.15
CA GLY A 62 -6.50 3.57 -4.91
C GLY A 62 -5.11 4.04 -4.49
N GLY A 63 -4.06 3.58 -5.17
CA GLY A 63 -2.72 4.06 -4.88
C GLY A 63 -2.45 5.41 -5.56
N PRO A 64 -1.35 6.10 -5.21
CA PRO A 64 -0.88 7.23 -6.01
C PRO A 64 -0.62 6.85 -7.47
N LEU A 65 -0.62 7.84 -8.34
CA LEU A 65 -0.29 7.64 -9.76
C LEU A 65 1.20 7.28 -9.88
N LEU A 66 1.49 6.14 -10.48
CA LEU A 66 2.85 5.69 -10.72
C LEU A 66 3.49 6.54 -11.82
N TYR A 67 4.61 7.21 -11.49
CA TYR A 67 5.36 7.99 -12.47
C TYR A 67 5.92 7.14 -13.62
N ARG A 68 6.20 5.86 -13.34
CA ARG A 68 6.62 4.87 -14.33
C ARG A 68 5.67 3.69 -14.31
N GLY A 69 4.97 3.47 -15.41
CA GLY A 69 4.21 2.26 -15.63
C GLY A 69 3.06 2.44 -16.61
N GLY A 70 2.61 1.33 -17.18
CA GLY A 70 1.40 1.31 -18.01
C GLY A 70 0.12 1.18 -17.19
N GLU A 71 -1.03 1.33 -17.84
CA GLU A 71 -2.33 1.19 -17.18
C GLU A 71 -2.49 -0.12 -16.41
N ASP A 72 -1.98 -1.24 -16.94
CA ASP A 72 -2.06 -2.53 -16.26
C ASP A 72 -1.30 -2.58 -14.94
N GLN A 73 -0.16 -1.88 -14.87
CA GLN A 73 0.61 -1.77 -13.64
C GLN A 73 -0.13 -0.88 -12.64
N GLN A 74 -0.68 0.25 -13.08
CA GLN A 74 -1.52 1.11 -12.22
C GLN A 74 -2.74 0.34 -11.70
N ARG A 75 -3.47 -0.37 -12.57
CA ARG A 75 -4.63 -1.19 -12.19
C ARG A 75 -4.26 -2.23 -11.12
N SER A 76 -3.11 -2.88 -11.28
CA SER A 76 -2.62 -3.85 -10.30
C SER A 76 -2.23 -3.20 -8.97
N PHE A 77 -1.60 -2.05 -9.03
CA PHE A 77 -1.17 -1.28 -7.86
C PHE A 77 -2.40 -0.78 -7.07
N ASP A 78 -3.37 -0.20 -7.75
CA ASP A 78 -4.64 0.25 -7.16
C ASP A 78 -5.42 -0.90 -6.53
N SER A 79 -5.44 -2.07 -7.18
CA SER A 79 -6.05 -3.28 -6.62
C SER A 79 -5.40 -3.66 -5.29
N THR A 80 -4.07 -3.59 -5.21
CA THR A 80 -3.33 -3.86 -3.96
C THR A 80 -3.64 -2.82 -2.89
N CYS A 81 -3.64 -1.53 -3.24
CA CYS A 81 -3.94 -0.45 -2.31
C CYS A 81 -5.37 -0.53 -1.75
N ARG A 82 -6.35 -0.87 -2.59
CA ARG A 82 -7.73 -1.13 -2.15
C ARG A 82 -7.83 -2.31 -1.19
N LYS A 83 -7.08 -3.39 -1.45
CA LYS A 83 -7.02 -4.56 -0.58
C LYS A 83 -6.40 -4.24 0.77
N LEU A 84 -5.29 -3.50 0.78
CA LEU A 84 -4.66 -2.99 1.99
C LEU A 84 -5.62 -2.10 2.79
N ARG A 85 -6.28 -1.14 2.13
CA ARG A 85 -7.27 -0.27 2.78
C ARG A 85 -8.37 -1.08 3.45
N ARG A 86 -8.93 -2.06 2.74
CA ARG A 86 -9.96 -2.94 3.30
C ARG A 86 -9.45 -3.70 4.53
N PHE A 87 -8.26 -4.29 4.46
CA PHE A 87 -7.63 -4.99 5.57
C PHE A 87 -7.44 -4.08 6.80
N LEU A 88 -6.96 -2.84 6.60
CA LEU A 88 -6.77 -1.87 7.69
C LEU A 88 -8.10 -1.44 8.32
N THR A 89 -9.16 -1.27 7.53
CA THR A 89 -10.49 -0.94 8.06
C THR A 89 -11.13 -2.09 8.82
N GLU A 90 -10.94 -3.33 8.36
CA GLU A 90 -11.49 -4.54 9.01
C GLU A 90 -10.74 -4.88 10.31
N THR A 91 -9.45 -4.59 10.40
CA THR A 91 -8.63 -4.82 11.60
C THR A 91 -8.68 -3.70 12.63
N ALA A 92 -9.15 -2.51 12.27
CA ALA A 92 -9.39 -1.40 13.19
C ALA A 92 -10.71 -1.53 13.97
N ARG A 93 -11.50 -2.58 13.71
CA ARG A 93 -12.81 -2.84 14.29
C ARG A 93 -12.74 -3.94 15.34
#